data_AF-A0A1J3I0B2-F1
#
_entry.id   AF-A0A1J3I0B2-F1
#
_cell.length_a   1.000
_cell.length_b   1.000
_cell.length_c   1.000
_cell.angle_alpha   90.00
_cell.angle_beta   90.00
_cell.angle_gamma   90.00
#
_symmetry.space_group_name_H-M   'P 1'
#
loop_
_entity.id
_entity.type
_entity.pdbx_description
1 polymer ?
#
loop_
_entity_poly.entity_id
_entity_poly.type
_entity_poly.pdbx_seq_one_letter_code
_entity_poly.pdbx_strand_id
1 'polypeptide(L)'
;LRERLKRESQSSSSPKELRLSAFVVTYSYAITCLIRARGGDPNRPVGFGFAVDCRRFMDPPLPSNYFGNCISGSYKKPLTAETFMGKEGFLTAARHVSDLVEELDGSVAFKIPEIIKGFTTLPPGAQELSVAWSNRFGIYGLDFGWGRPERMVYVSILEGQAISMAESRDGNGGVEVGFSL
;
A
#
# COMPACT_ATOMS: atom_id res chain seq x y z
N LEU A 1 12.00 -8.88 -6.39
CA LEU A 1 10.55 -8.68 -6.61
C LEU A 1 10.24 -7.87 -7.86
N ARG A 2 10.81 -6.66 -8.05
CA ARG A 2 10.59 -5.83 -9.25
C ARG A 2 10.83 -6.58 -10.58
N GLU A 3 12.00 -7.21 -10.72
CA GLU A 3 12.33 -7.96 -11.95
C GLU A 3 11.43 -9.17 -12.18
N ARG A 4 10.92 -9.79 -11.09
CA ARG A 4 9.94 -10.86 -11.19
C ARG A 4 8.63 -10.35 -11.80
N LEU A 5 8.10 -9.23 -11.31
CA LEU A 5 6.87 -8.62 -11.85
C LEU A 5 7.01 -8.17 -13.30
N LYS A 6 8.19 -7.65 -13.70
CA LYS A 6 8.45 -7.32 -15.11
C LYS A 6 8.33 -8.55 -16.01
N ARG A 7 8.99 -9.65 -15.63
CA ARG A 7 8.92 -10.90 -16.38
C ARG A 7 7.50 -11.47 -16.43
N GLU A 8 6.84 -11.56 -15.28
CA GLU A 8 5.47 -12.09 -15.17
C GLU A 8 4.48 -11.25 -15.99
N SER A 9 4.58 -9.91 -15.96
CA SER A 9 3.72 -9.02 -16.77
C SER A 9 3.93 -9.25 -18.27
N GLN A 10 5.18 -9.37 -18.73
CA GLN A 10 5.51 -9.62 -20.14
C GLN A 10 5.04 -10.98 -20.63
N SER A 11 5.06 -12.01 -19.77
CA SER A 11 4.57 -13.36 -20.12
C SER A 11 3.05 -13.52 -19.97
N SER A 12 2.35 -12.52 -19.46
CA SER A 12 0.91 -12.63 -19.19
C SER A 12 0.07 -12.44 -20.45
N SER A 13 -1.15 -12.97 -20.45
CA SER A 13 -2.12 -12.82 -21.56
C SER A 13 -2.60 -11.38 -21.77
N SER A 14 -2.38 -10.49 -20.80
CA SER A 14 -2.71 -9.07 -20.86
C SER A 14 -1.53 -8.20 -20.43
N PRO A 15 -0.52 -8.03 -21.30
CA PRO A 15 0.65 -7.20 -20.99
C PRO A 15 0.21 -5.79 -20.62
N LYS A 16 0.66 -5.31 -19.45
CA LYS A 16 0.43 -3.95 -18.98
C LYS A 16 1.72 -3.38 -18.44
N GLU A 17 2.02 -2.13 -18.78
CA GLU A 17 3.10 -1.41 -18.13
C GLU A 17 2.70 -1.11 -16.67
N LEU A 18 3.53 -1.56 -15.73
CA LEU A 18 3.26 -1.42 -14.29
C LEU A 18 4.14 -0.33 -13.70
N ARG A 19 3.56 0.51 -12.84
CA ARG A 19 4.31 1.42 -11.97
C ARG A 19 4.99 0.65 -10.83
N LEU A 20 6.21 0.17 -11.08
CA LEU A 20 6.95 -0.68 -10.13
C LEU A 20 7.76 0.10 -9.07
N SER A 21 7.11 1.05 -8.40
CA SER A 21 7.70 1.75 -7.25
C SER A 21 7.93 0.79 -6.07
N ALA A 22 8.83 1.13 -5.14
CA ALA A 22 9.05 0.31 -3.93
C ALA A 22 7.74 0.11 -3.13
N PHE A 23 6.92 1.16 -3.03
CA PHE A 23 5.58 1.11 -2.45
C PHE A 23 4.70 0.03 -3.09
N VAL A 24 4.53 0.08 -4.43
CA VAL A 24 3.68 -0.87 -5.17
C VAL A 24 4.22 -2.29 -5.02
N VAL A 25 5.51 -2.50 -5.31
CA VAL A 25 6.10 -3.84 -5.29
C VAL A 25 6.00 -4.50 -3.92
N THR A 26 6.30 -3.75 -2.85
CA THR A 26 6.34 -4.29 -1.50
C THR A 26 4.95 -4.52 -0.94
N TYR A 27 4.02 -3.56 -1.06
CA TYR A 27 2.66 -3.77 -0.55
C TYR A 27 1.92 -4.84 -1.32
N SER A 28 2.06 -4.91 -2.64
CA SER A 28 1.48 -6.01 -3.43
C SER A 28 2.00 -7.38 -3.00
N TYR A 29 3.28 -7.48 -2.63
CA TYR A 29 3.85 -8.72 -2.12
C TYR A 29 3.29 -9.05 -0.73
N ALA A 30 3.31 -8.08 0.18
CA ALA A 30 2.86 -8.25 1.56
C ALA A 30 1.36 -8.63 1.64
N ILE A 31 0.48 -7.96 0.88
CA ILE A 31 -0.95 -8.29 0.86
C ILE A 31 -1.19 -9.69 0.26
N THR A 32 -0.46 -10.07 -0.78
CA THR A 32 -0.57 -11.41 -1.37
C THR A 32 -0.19 -12.48 -0.34
N CYS A 33 0.90 -12.27 0.39
CA CYS A 33 1.32 -13.15 1.48
C CYS A 33 0.27 -13.23 2.58
N LEU A 34 -0.29 -12.09 3.02
CA LEU A 34 -1.27 -12.03 4.10
C LEU A 34 -2.60 -12.71 3.73
N ILE A 35 -3.06 -12.52 2.49
CA ILE A 35 -4.28 -13.17 1.97
C ILE A 35 -4.10 -14.69 1.94
N ARG A 36 -2.94 -15.16 1.45
CA ARG A 36 -2.61 -16.60 1.39
C ARG A 36 -2.43 -17.20 2.78
N ALA A 37 -1.72 -16.52 3.68
CA ALA A 37 -1.47 -16.97 5.04
C ALA A 37 -2.75 -17.08 5.87
N ARG A 38 -3.70 -16.15 5.69
CA ARG A 38 -5.03 -16.24 6.32
C ARG A 38 -5.81 -17.47 5.86
N GLY A 39 -5.64 -17.90 4.61
CA GLY A 39 -6.40 -19.01 4.01
C GLY A 39 -7.92 -18.77 4.06
N GLY A 40 -8.66 -19.83 4.35
CA GLY A 40 -10.12 -19.82 4.50
C GLY A 40 -10.87 -19.85 3.17
N ASP A 41 -12.08 -19.26 3.17
CA ASP A 41 -12.95 -19.21 2.00
C ASP A 41 -12.32 -18.40 0.84
N PRO A 42 -12.06 -19.02 -0.33
CA PRO A 42 -11.54 -18.32 -1.51
C PRO A 42 -12.47 -17.22 -2.02
N ASN A 43 -13.78 -17.33 -1.79
CA ASN A 43 -14.78 -16.36 -2.24
C ASN A 43 -14.93 -15.17 -1.31
N ARG A 44 -14.25 -15.15 -0.16
CA ARG A 44 -14.33 -14.04 0.78
C ARG A 44 -13.88 -12.74 0.09
N PRO A 45 -14.63 -11.64 0.23
CA PRO A 45 -14.24 -10.36 -0.32
C PRO A 45 -12.96 -9.85 0.31
N VAL A 46 -12.15 -9.14 -0.48
CA VAL A 46 -10.95 -8.45 0.01
C VAL A 46 -11.12 -6.97 -0.32
N GLY A 47 -10.75 -6.10 0.59
CA GLY A 47 -10.61 -4.65 0.40
C GLY A 47 -9.15 -4.27 0.52
N PHE A 48 -8.70 -3.30 -0.28
CA PHE A 48 -7.38 -2.73 -0.12
C PHE A 48 -7.42 -1.20 -0.21
N GLY A 49 -6.76 -0.54 0.75
CA GLY A 49 -6.62 0.90 0.72
C GLY A 49 -5.36 1.45 1.38
N PHE A 50 -5.02 2.68 1.03
CA PHE A 50 -3.89 3.42 1.57
C PHE A 50 -4.18 4.92 1.66
N ALA A 51 -3.49 5.59 2.59
CA ALA A 51 -3.55 7.03 2.72
C ALA A 51 -2.72 7.73 1.62
N VAL A 52 -3.20 8.88 1.15
CA VAL A 52 -2.59 9.66 0.07
C VAL A 52 -2.23 11.05 0.59
N ASP A 53 -0.96 11.44 0.40
CA ASP A 53 -0.50 12.81 0.61
C ASP A 53 -0.99 13.72 -0.52
N CYS A 54 -1.89 14.64 -0.17
CA CYS A 54 -2.58 15.51 -1.10
C CYS A 54 -1.89 16.87 -1.32
N ARG A 55 -0.77 17.16 -0.64
CA ARG A 55 -0.13 18.49 -0.72
C ARG A 55 0.19 18.92 -2.15
N ARG A 56 0.70 17.99 -2.96
CA ARG A 56 1.05 18.21 -4.37
C ARG A 56 -0.16 18.36 -5.31
N PHE A 57 -1.35 18.00 -4.83
CA PHE A 57 -2.60 17.97 -5.60
C PHE A 57 -3.46 19.21 -5.39
N MET A 58 -3.13 20.05 -4.40
CA MET A 58 -3.77 21.34 -4.18
C MET A 58 -3.39 22.34 -5.26
N ASP A 59 -4.25 23.34 -5.50
CA ASP A 59 -4.00 24.43 -6.43
C ASP A 59 -4.11 25.79 -5.70
N PRO A 60 -2.98 26.46 -5.39
CA PRO A 60 -1.60 26.03 -5.65
C PRO A 60 -1.15 24.87 -4.73
N PRO A 61 -0.10 24.11 -5.10
CA PRO A 61 0.43 23.04 -4.26
C PRO A 61 0.85 23.54 -2.88
N LEU A 62 0.53 22.78 -1.83
CA LEU A 62 0.93 23.13 -0.47
C LEU A 62 2.44 22.95 -0.28
N PRO A 63 3.09 23.80 0.52
CA PRO A 63 4.50 23.66 0.87
C PRO A 63 4.84 22.32 1.51
N SER A 64 6.06 21.85 1.32
CA SER A 64 6.56 20.61 1.94
C SER A 64 6.62 20.69 3.47
N ASN A 65 6.67 21.89 4.04
CA ASN A 65 6.64 22.16 5.48
C ASN A 65 5.24 22.55 6.01
N TYR A 66 4.17 22.33 5.24
CA TYR A 66 2.80 22.49 5.73
C TYR A 66 2.58 21.59 6.98
N PHE A 67 2.19 22.22 8.09
CA PHE A 67 2.10 21.57 9.40
C PHE A 67 0.82 20.76 9.60
N GLY A 68 -0.24 21.06 8.84
CA GLY A 68 -1.55 20.44 9.00
C GLY A 68 -1.70 19.09 8.28
N ASN A 69 -2.90 18.52 8.41
CA ASN A 69 -3.28 17.34 7.64
C ASN A 69 -3.70 17.74 6.22
N CYS A 70 -3.06 17.14 5.22
CA CYS A 70 -3.52 17.19 3.83
C CYS A 70 -3.47 15.75 3.29
N ILE A 71 -4.34 14.91 3.85
CA ILE A 71 -4.38 13.48 3.60
C ILE A 71 -5.79 13.10 3.14
N SER A 72 -5.85 12.27 2.11
CA SER A 72 -7.04 11.53 1.70
C SER A 72 -6.69 10.05 1.63
N GLY A 73 -7.42 9.26 0.85
CA GLY A 73 -7.13 7.85 0.65
C GLY A 73 -7.35 7.40 -0.78
N SER A 74 -6.94 6.17 -1.04
CA SER A 74 -7.31 5.40 -2.22
C SER A 74 -7.80 4.04 -1.74
N TYR A 75 -8.90 3.58 -2.30
CA TYR A 75 -9.54 2.34 -1.87
C TYR A 75 -10.21 1.66 -3.04
N LYS A 76 -10.01 0.35 -3.15
CA LYS A 76 -10.70 -0.47 -4.16
C LYS A 76 -10.93 -1.87 -3.60
N LYS A 77 -12.11 -2.41 -3.90
CA LYS A 77 -12.48 -3.79 -3.56
C LYS A 77 -12.07 -4.70 -4.70
N PRO A 78 -11.08 -5.60 -4.54
CA PRO A 78 -10.99 -6.76 -5.42
C PRO A 78 -12.18 -7.71 -5.25
N LEU A 79 -12.40 -8.56 -6.25
CA LEU A 79 -13.56 -9.45 -6.32
C LEU A 79 -13.56 -10.50 -5.18
N THR A 80 -12.46 -11.25 -5.00
CA THR A 80 -12.36 -12.31 -4.00
C THR A 80 -10.90 -12.63 -3.63
N ALA A 81 -10.68 -13.32 -2.51
CA ALA A 81 -9.36 -13.79 -2.09
C ALA A 81 -8.69 -14.74 -3.11
N GLU A 82 -9.47 -15.55 -3.80
CA GLU A 82 -9.01 -16.49 -4.84
C GLU A 82 -8.09 -15.82 -5.87
N THR A 83 -8.44 -14.59 -6.25
CA THR A 83 -7.69 -13.73 -7.18
C THR A 83 -6.20 -13.60 -6.80
N PHE A 84 -5.89 -13.63 -5.51
CA PHE A 84 -4.54 -13.46 -4.96
C PHE A 84 -3.90 -14.79 -4.53
N MET A 85 -4.71 -15.83 -4.33
CA MET A 85 -4.22 -17.14 -3.89
C MET A 85 -3.59 -17.94 -5.02
N GLY A 86 -4.04 -17.74 -6.27
CA GLY A 86 -3.50 -18.40 -7.46
C GLY A 86 -2.05 -18.01 -7.81
N LYS A 87 -1.44 -18.71 -8.79
CA LYS A 87 -0.03 -18.52 -9.20
C LYS A 87 0.31 -17.06 -9.54
N GLU A 88 -0.57 -16.39 -10.27
CA GLU A 88 -0.44 -14.99 -10.69
C GLU A 88 -0.87 -13.97 -9.63
N GLY A 89 -1.20 -14.39 -8.41
CA GLY A 89 -1.77 -13.52 -7.39
C GLY A 89 -0.91 -12.31 -7.04
N PHE A 90 0.42 -12.45 -7.08
CA PHE A 90 1.33 -11.33 -6.87
C PHE A 90 1.28 -10.32 -8.02
N LEU A 91 1.22 -10.77 -9.28
CA LEU A 91 1.04 -9.90 -10.44
C LEU A 91 -0.31 -9.20 -10.40
N THR A 92 -1.37 -9.89 -9.99
CA THR A 92 -2.70 -9.29 -9.82
C THR A 92 -2.70 -8.22 -8.74
N ALA A 93 -2.08 -8.48 -7.59
CA ALA A 93 -1.86 -7.48 -6.55
C ALA A 93 -1.04 -6.29 -7.06
N ALA A 94 0.00 -6.53 -7.86
CA ALA A 94 0.81 -5.46 -8.44
C ALA A 94 0.01 -4.58 -9.38
N ARG A 95 -0.80 -5.17 -10.27
CA ARG A 95 -1.74 -4.44 -11.13
C ARG A 95 -2.71 -3.61 -10.29
N HIS A 96 -3.36 -4.23 -9.32
CA HIS A 96 -4.35 -3.56 -8.48
C HIS A 96 -3.79 -2.33 -7.76
N VAL A 97 -2.62 -2.46 -7.12
CA VAL A 97 -1.98 -1.34 -6.41
C VAL A 97 -1.39 -0.31 -7.40
N SER A 98 -0.86 -0.75 -8.54
CA SER A 98 -0.39 0.15 -9.60
C SER A 98 -1.51 1.04 -10.13
N ASP A 99 -2.66 0.43 -10.45
CA ASP A 99 -3.85 1.11 -10.94
C ASP A 99 -4.30 2.16 -9.93
N LEU A 100 -4.40 1.81 -8.65
CA LEU A 100 -4.79 2.74 -7.59
C LEU A 100 -3.84 3.93 -7.44
N VAL A 101 -2.54 3.75 -7.73
CA VAL A 101 -1.54 4.83 -7.68
C VAL A 101 -1.56 5.67 -8.95
N GLU A 102 -1.85 5.07 -10.11
CA GLU A 102 -1.97 5.75 -11.40
C GLU A 102 -3.27 6.56 -11.50
N GLU A 103 -4.35 6.10 -10.88
CA GLU A 103 -5.64 6.80 -10.78
C GLU A 103 -5.60 8.04 -9.85
N LEU A 104 -4.48 8.29 -9.15
CA LEU A 104 -4.36 9.44 -8.25
C LEU A 104 -4.17 10.76 -9.01
N ASP A 105 -5.12 11.67 -8.84
CA ASP A 105 -5.09 13.02 -9.39
C ASP A 105 -5.54 14.06 -8.34
N GLY A 106 -5.71 15.31 -8.77
CA GLY A 106 -6.19 16.42 -7.94
C GLY A 106 -7.51 16.13 -7.21
N SER A 107 -8.39 15.33 -7.82
CA SER A 107 -9.72 15.05 -7.26
C SER A 107 -9.67 14.17 -6.01
N VAL A 108 -8.58 13.42 -5.78
CA VAL A 108 -8.45 12.52 -4.63
C VAL A 108 -8.59 13.24 -3.29
N ALA A 109 -8.19 14.52 -3.24
CA ALA A 109 -8.32 15.36 -2.03
C ALA A 109 -9.77 15.52 -1.56
N PHE A 110 -10.75 15.30 -2.46
CA PHE A 110 -12.17 15.51 -2.19
C PHE A 110 -12.99 14.20 -2.13
N LYS A 111 -12.34 13.03 -2.28
CA LYS A 111 -13.00 11.71 -2.33
C LYS A 111 -13.19 11.02 -0.98
N ILE A 112 -13.01 11.74 0.13
CA ILE A 112 -13.09 11.17 1.49
C ILE A 112 -14.43 10.45 1.74
N PRO A 113 -15.60 11.02 1.38
CA PRO A 113 -16.89 10.35 1.59
C PRO A 113 -16.99 9.00 0.85
N GLU A 114 -16.50 8.93 -0.39
CA GLU A 114 -16.49 7.71 -1.21
C GLU A 114 -15.58 6.65 -0.61
N ILE A 115 -14.42 7.06 -0.10
CA ILE A 115 -13.46 6.17 0.55
C ILE A 115 -14.09 5.59 1.82
N ILE A 116 -14.66 6.45 2.69
CA ILE A 116 -15.35 6.02 3.91
C ILE A 116 -16.48 5.03 3.56
N LYS A 117 -17.29 5.35 2.54
CA LYS A 117 -18.34 4.46 2.06
C LYS A 117 -17.78 3.12 1.57
N GLY A 118 -16.62 3.13 0.91
CA GLY A 118 -15.92 1.92 0.49
C GLY A 118 -15.64 0.96 1.65
N PHE A 119 -15.04 1.49 2.73
CA PHE A 119 -14.73 0.73 3.94
C PHE A 119 -15.99 0.25 4.68
N THR A 120 -17.02 1.09 4.81
CA THR A 120 -18.22 0.75 5.60
C THR A 120 -19.19 -0.19 4.91
N THR A 121 -19.07 -0.38 3.60
CA THR A 121 -19.95 -1.25 2.80
C THR A 121 -19.36 -2.63 2.55
N LEU A 122 -18.37 -3.05 3.33
CA LEU A 122 -17.86 -4.41 3.24
C LEU A 122 -18.82 -5.41 3.91
N PRO A 123 -19.10 -6.55 3.28
CA PRO A 123 -19.94 -7.57 3.89
C PRO A 123 -19.23 -8.24 5.08
N PRO A 124 -19.98 -8.81 6.03
CA PRO A 124 -19.41 -9.63 7.09
C PRO A 124 -18.49 -10.74 6.53
N GLY A 125 -17.35 -10.96 7.19
CA GLY A 125 -16.35 -11.96 6.77
C GLY A 125 -15.35 -11.47 5.72
N ALA A 126 -15.51 -10.26 5.17
CA ALA A 126 -14.51 -9.65 4.30
C ALA A 126 -13.13 -9.50 4.99
N GLN A 127 -12.06 -9.48 4.19
CA GLN A 127 -10.72 -9.10 4.63
C GLN A 127 -10.43 -7.67 4.20
N GLU A 128 -10.42 -6.74 5.14
CA GLU A 128 -9.96 -5.38 4.90
C GLU A 128 -8.44 -5.30 5.12
N LEU A 129 -7.72 -4.77 4.13
CA LEU A 129 -6.28 -4.59 4.20
C LEU A 129 -5.94 -3.12 4.00
N SER A 130 -5.42 -2.50 5.05
CA SER A 130 -4.91 -1.14 4.98
C SER A 130 -3.39 -1.13 5.08
N VAL A 131 -2.78 -0.11 4.50
CA VAL A 131 -1.34 0.08 4.64
C VAL A 131 -1.03 1.47 5.16
N ALA A 132 -0.03 1.54 6.03
CA ALA A 132 0.37 2.75 6.72
C ALA A 132 1.86 3.03 6.45
N TRP A 133 2.24 4.30 6.45
CA TRP A 133 3.63 4.72 6.22
C TRP A 133 4.16 4.48 4.80
N SER A 134 5.32 5.06 4.55
CA SER A 134 5.97 5.13 3.26
C SER A 134 7.48 5.11 3.44
N ASN A 135 8.20 4.53 2.48
CA ASN A 135 9.66 4.54 2.41
C ASN A 135 10.26 5.92 2.07
N ARG A 136 9.50 7.01 2.30
CA ARG A 136 9.87 8.39 1.97
C ARG A 136 9.88 9.31 3.18
N PHE A 137 9.54 8.82 4.37
CA PHE A 137 9.47 9.69 5.56
C PHE A 137 10.85 9.98 6.14
N GLY A 138 11.88 9.17 5.85
CA GLY A 138 13.26 9.51 6.15
C GLY A 138 13.57 9.52 7.65
N ILE A 139 12.90 8.65 8.41
CA ILE A 139 13.08 8.48 9.85
C ILE A 139 14.52 8.13 10.18
N TYR A 140 15.16 7.26 9.40
CA TYR A 140 16.57 6.90 9.62
C TYR A 140 17.57 8.02 9.27
N GLY A 141 17.09 9.13 8.69
CA GLY A 141 17.88 10.34 8.46
C GLY A 141 17.86 11.33 9.64
N LEU A 142 17.07 11.08 10.68
CA LEU A 142 17.01 11.92 11.87
C LEU A 142 18.25 11.70 12.74
N ASP A 143 18.88 12.77 13.19
CA ASP A 143 19.96 12.73 14.20
C ASP A 143 19.80 13.90 15.16
N PHE A 144 19.58 13.59 16.44
CA PHE A 144 19.40 14.57 17.50
C PHE A 144 20.69 14.80 18.32
N GLY A 145 21.84 14.28 17.86
CA GLY A 145 23.14 14.36 18.52
C GLY A 145 23.64 13.04 19.12
N TRP A 146 22.86 11.96 18.98
CA TRP A 146 23.21 10.62 19.48
C TRP A 146 23.38 9.60 18.34
N GLY A 147 23.40 10.06 17.10
CA GLY A 147 23.40 9.23 15.91
C GLY A 147 21.99 8.88 15.44
N ARG A 148 21.94 8.26 14.25
CA ARG A 148 20.69 7.84 13.60
C ARG A 148 19.95 6.74 14.37
N PRO A 149 18.61 6.63 14.24
CA PRO A 149 17.83 5.57 14.86
C PRO A 149 18.37 4.17 14.53
N GLU A 150 18.32 3.29 15.53
CA GLU A 150 18.69 1.89 15.33
C GLU A 150 17.55 1.08 14.72
N ARG A 151 16.30 1.39 15.11
CA ARG A 151 15.12 0.71 14.60
C ARG A 151 13.90 1.62 14.63
N MET A 152 13.06 1.52 13.61
CA MET A 152 11.73 2.12 13.57
C MET A 152 10.67 1.02 13.72
N VAL A 153 9.71 1.22 14.61
CA VAL A 153 8.56 0.34 14.79
C VAL A 153 7.30 1.18 14.85
N TYR A 154 6.37 0.92 13.95
CA TYR A 154 5.03 1.49 14.04
C TYR A 154 4.15 0.61 14.93
N VAL A 155 3.79 1.12 16.10
CA VAL A 155 3.06 0.35 17.13
C VAL A 155 1.54 0.33 16.93
N SER A 156 0.99 1.31 16.20
CA SER A 156 -0.46 1.47 16.02
C SER A 156 -0.95 0.77 14.74
N ILE A 157 -0.66 -0.52 14.61
CA ILE A 157 -1.09 -1.36 13.47
C ILE A 157 -2.31 -2.17 13.91
N LEU A 158 -3.41 -2.07 13.14
CA LEU A 158 -4.58 -2.94 13.31
C LEU A 158 -4.18 -4.41 13.10
N GLU A 159 -4.42 -5.23 14.13
CA GLU A 159 -4.10 -6.65 14.14
C GLU A 159 -4.74 -7.40 12.96
N GLY A 160 -3.92 -8.14 12.21
CA GLY A 160 -4.32 -8.94 11.06
C GLY A 160 -4.77 -8.16 9.81
N GLN A 161 -4.79 -6.82 9.86
CA GLN A 161 -5.43 -5.98 8.84
C GLN A 161 -4.58 -4.82 8.34
N ALA A 162 -3.52 -4.44 9.05
CA ALA A 162 -2.65 -3.35 8.63
C ALA A 162 -1.19 -3.78 8.45
N ILE A 163 -0.52 -3.16 7.47
CA ILE A 163 0.90 -3.36 7.19
C ILE A 163 1.57 -1.99 7.21
N SER A 164 2.75 -1.88 7.83
CA SER A 164 3.54 -0.65 7.80
C SER A 164 4.79 -0.79 6.93
N MET A 165 5.27 0.33 6.39
CA MET A 165 6.53 0.39 5.62
C MET A 165 7.41 1.56 6.07
N ALA A 166 8.70 1.28 6.21
CA ALA A 166 9.75 2.29 6.36
C ALA A 166 10.84 2.10 5.29
N GLU A 167 11.65 3.12 5.05
CA GLU A 167 12.92 2.93 4.35
C GLU A 167 13.87 2.03 5.14
N SER A 168 14.77 1.33 4.45
CA SER A 168 15.85 0.57 5.10
C SER A 168 16.86 1.50 5.78
N ARG A 169 17.25 1.17 7.01
CA ARG A 169 18.30 1.89 7.75
C ARG A 169 19.62 2.01 6.99
N ASP A 170 19.97 0.99 6.21
CA ASP A 170 21.26 0.91 5.51
C ASP A 170 21.30 1.78 4.25
N GLY A 171 20.19 2.41 3.86
CA GLY A 171 20.13 3.28 2.68
C GLY A 171 20.32 2.55 1.35
N ASN A 172 20.33 1.22 1.35
CA ASN A 172 20.55 0.36 0.18
C ASN A 172 19.34 0.30 -0.79
N GLY A 173 18.36 1.19 -0.64
CA GLY A 173 17.10 1.18 -1.39
C GLY A 173 16.12 0.07 -0.97
N GLY A 174 16.44 -0.68 0.10
CA GLY A 174 15.53 -1.63 0.73
C GLY A 174 14.41 -0.93 1.52
N VAL A 175 13.49 -1.75 2.04
CA VAL A 175 12.40 -1.30 2.90
C VAL A 175 12.23 -2.26 4.07
N GLU A 176 11.80 -1.72 5.20
CA GLU A 176 11.38 -2.49 6.37
C GLU A 176 9.86 -2.56 6.38
N VAL A 177 9.31 -3.74 6.68
CA VAL A 177 7.87 -3.99 6.66
C VAL A 177 7.43 -4.47 8.04
N GLY A 178 6.47 -3.79 8.64
CA GLY A 178 5.89 -4.15 9.93
C GLY A 178 4.55 -4.87 9.76
N PHE A 179 4.36 -5.93 10.55
CA PHE A 179 3.12 -6.69 10.64
C PHE A 179 2.70 -6.79 12.11
N SER A 180 1.39 -6.84 12.34
CA SER A 180 0.76 -7.24 13.60
C SER A 180 -0.24 -8.34 13.24
N LEU A 181 -0.03 -9.57 13.69
CA LEU A 181 -0.73 -10.78 13.22
C LEU A 181 -1.19 -11.66 14.36
#